data_AF-A0A2V8WZK9-F1
#
_entry.id   AF-A0A2V8WZK9-F1
#
_cell.length_a   1.000
_cell.length_b   1.000
_cell.length_c   1.000
_cell.angle_alpha   90.00
_cell.angle_beta   90.00
_cell.angle_gamma   90.00
#
_symmetry.space_group_name_H-M   'P 1'
#
loop_
_entity.id
_entity.type
_entity.pdbx_description
1 polymer ?
#
loop_
_entity_poly.entity_id
_entity_poly.type
_entity_poly.pdbx_seq_one_letter_code
_entity_poly.pdbx_strand_id
1 'polypeptide(L)' 'MAEQALQERCARALLKQGIKRLREAGVPSYTLAAELLLLHVSGHDRAWIYAHADEAIPEEQTKRYAVLIGRRAAG' A
#
# COMPACT_ATOMS: atom_id res chain seq x y z
N MET A 1 13.67 -12.36 -12.83
CA MET A 1 12.20 -12.56 -12.92
C MET A 1 11.54 -12.66 -11.54
N ALA A 2 11.95 -13.58 -10.64
CA ALA A 2 11.33 -13.71 -9.31
C ALA A 2 11.54 -12.49 -8.38
N GLU A 3 12.72 -11.85 -8.43
CA GLU A 3 13.02 -10.63 -7.66
C GLU A 3 12.17 -9.43 -8.07
N GLN A 4 11.82 -9.28 -9.35
CA GLN A 4 10.97 -8.18 -9.83
C GLN A 4 9.55 -8.28 -9.28
N ALA A 5 8.99 -9.49 -9.23
CA ALA A 5 7.67 -9.73 -8.63
C ALA A 5 7.64 -9.55 -7.10
N LEU A 6 8.79 -9.67 -6.43
CA LEU A 6 8.94 -9.28 -5.02
C LEU A 6 8.99 -7.77 -4.87
N GLN A 7 9.73 -7.07 -5.74
CA GLN A 7 9.83 -5.61 -5.73
C GLN A 7 8.52 -4.90 -6.08
N GLU A 8 7.63 -5.51 -6.87
CA GLU A 8 6.28 -4.97 -7.10
C GLU A 8 5.40 -5.00 -5.84
N ARG A 9 5.76 -5.83 -4.85
CA ARG A 9 5.04 -6.00 -3.58
C ARG A 9 5.71 -5.30 -2.40
N CYS A 10 6.73 -4.47 -2.63
CA CYS A 10 7.35 -3.73 -1.54
C CYS A 10 6.46 -2.56 -1.08
N ALA A 11 6.64 -2.14 0.18
CA ALA A 11 5.81 -1.10 0.78
C ALA A 11 5.80 0.19 -0.06
N ARG A 12 6.95 0.58 -0.62
CA ARG A 12 7.06 1.75 -1.52
C ARG A 12 6.21 1.61 -2.78
N ALA A 13 6.24 0.45 -3.43
CA ALA A 13 5.47 0.19 -4.64
C ALA A 13 3.96 0.22 -4.36
N LEU A 14 3.54 -0.42 -3.27
CA LEU A 14 2.13 -0.46 -2.85
C LEU A 14 1.60 0.92 -2.43
N LEU A 15 2.39 1.72 -1.72
CA LEU A 15 2.04 3.11 -1.43
C LEU A 15 1.83 3.90 -2.71
N LYS A 16 2.78 3.85 -3.65
CA LYS A 16 2.69 4.58 -4.92
C LYS A 16 1.43 4.17 -5.71
N GLN A 17 1.12 2.88 -5.76
CA GLN A 17 -0.09 2.37 -6.42
C GLN A 17 -1.36 2.84 -5.72
N GLY A 18 -1.45 2.71 -4.40
CA GLY A 18 -2.63 3.13 -3.64
C GLY A 18 -2.88 4.63 -3.71
N ILE A 19 -1.82 5.45 -3.60
CA ILE A 19 -1.87 6.90 -3.77
C ILE A 19 -2.44 7.26 -5.13
N LYS A 20 -1.95 6.63 -6.21
CA LYS A 20 -2.44 6.88 -7.57
C LYS A 20 -3.94 6.59 -7.66
N ARG A 21 -4.37 5.43 -7.15
CA ARG A 21 -5.76 4.99 -7.20
C ARG A 21 -6.71 5.90 -6.41
N LEU A 22 -6.31 6.28 -5.18
CA LEU A 22 -7.08 7.19 -4.34
C LEU A 22 -7.14 8.61 -4.92
N ARG A 23 -6.04 9.07 -5.54
CA ARG A 23 -5.99 10.35 -6.25
C ARG A 23 -6.93 10.36 -7.46
N GLU A 24 -6.92 9.29 -8.27
CA GLU A 24 -7.83 9.13 -9.41
C GLU A 24 -9.30 9.09 -8.97
N ALA A 25 -9.58 8.53 -7.79
CA ALA A 25 -10.91 8.51 -7.19
C ALA A 25 -11.31 9.83 -6.48
N GLY A 26 -10.43 10.84 -6.42
CA GLY A 26 -10.71 12.11 -5.76
C GLY A 26 -10.80 12.03 -4.23
N VAL A 27 -10.23 11.00 -3.60
CA VAL A 27 -10.27 10.83 -2.15
C VAL A 27 -9.43 11.92 -1.46
N PRO A 28 -10.01 12.66 -0.49
CA PRO A 28 -9.25 13.63 0.28
C PRO A 28 -8.18 12.94 1.13
N SER A 29 -7.01 13.57 1.26
CA SER A 29 -5.86 13.01 1.98
C SER A 29 -5.42 11.63 1.45
N TYR A 30 -5.47 11.43 0.12
CA TYR A 30 -5.06 10.20 -0.56
C TYR A 30 -3.71 9.64 -0.09
N THR A 31 -2.72 10.49 0.18
CA THR A 31 -1.39 10.07 0.67
C THR A 31 -1.48 9.44 2.05
N LEU A 32 -2.08 10.17 3.00
CA LEU A 32 -2.25 9.72 4.37
C LEU A 32 -3.15 8.48 4.45
N ALA A 33 -4.21 8.44 3.64
CA ALA A 33 -5.13 7.31 3.58
C ALA A 33 -4.42 6.04 3.07
N ALA A 34 -3.63 6.12 1.99
CA ALA A 34 -2.82 4.99 1.53
C ALA A 34 -1.84 4.51 2.61
N GLU A 35 -1.17 5.45 3.28
CA GLU A 35 -0.20 5.14 4.34
C GLU A 35 -0.85 4.45 5.54
N LEU A 36 -1.97 4.97 6.04
CA LEU A 36 -2.72 4.36 7.14
C LEU A 36 -3.27 2.98 6.78
N LEU A 37 -3.78 2.79 5.57
CA LEU A 37 -4.28 1.51 5.11
C LEU A 37 -3.15 0.47 5.01
N LEU A 38 -1.96 0.89 4.59
CA LEU A 38 -0.80 0.01 4.54
C LEU A 38 -0.31 -0.39 5.94
N LEU A 39 -0.19 0.58 6.84
CA LEU A 39 0.11 0.31 8.26
C LEU A 39 -0.91 -0.63 8.90
N HIS A 40 -2.19 -0.46 8.56
CA HIS A 40 -3.27 -1.30 9.07
C HIS A 40 -3.18 -2.75 8.59
N VAL A 41 -2.88 -3.01 7.31
CA VAL A 41 -2.77 -4.39 6.82
C VAL A 41 -1.49 -5.08 7.24
N SER A 42 -0.40 -4.31 7.42
CA SER A 42 0.89 -4.86 7.83
C SER A 42 1.04 -4.97 9.34
N GLY A 43 0.22 -4.26 10.12
CA GLY A 43 0.31 -4.27 11.58
C GLY A 43 1.64 -3.72 12.11
N HIS A 44 2.42 -3.07 11.25
CA HIS A 44 3.73 -2.51 11.55
C HIS A 44 3.65 -0.98 11.59
N ASP A 45 4.59 -0.36 12.32
CA ASP A 45 4.70 1.08 12.44
C ASP A 45 5.33 1.77 11.22
N ARG A 46 5.16 3.10 11.15
CA ARG A 46 5.79 3.95 10.12
C ARG A 46 7.30 3.72 10.03
N ALA A 47 7.95 3.54 11.19
CA ALA A 47 9.39 3.26 11.26
C ALA A 47 9.76 1.98 10.49
N TRP A 48 8.92 0.94 10.55
CA TRP A 48 9.14 -0.30 9.82
C TRP A 48 8.96 -0.10 8.32
N ILE A 49 7.93 0.63 7.89
CA ILE A 49 7.71 0.96 6.48
C ILE A 49 8.88 1.76 5.89
N TYR A 50 9.46 2.70 6.64
CA TYR A 50 10.63 3.46 6.16
C TYR A 50 11.92 2.64 6.18
N ALA A 51 12.11 1.79 7.19
CA ALA A 51 13.30 0.96 7.33
C ALA A 51 13.32 -0.25 6.37
N HIS A 52 12.16 -0.81 6.05
CA HIS A 52 11.97 -2.02 5.24
C HIS A 52 11.13 -1.73 3.99
N ALA A 53 11.26 -0.52 3.44
CA ALA A 53 10.45 -0.06 2.31
C ALA A 53 10.57 -0.92 1.04
N ASP A 54 11.72 -1.60 0.88
CA ASP A 54 12.05 -2.48 -0.24
C ASP A 54 11.72 -3.95 0.05
N GLU A 55 11.36 -4.29 1.28
CA GLU A 55 11.00 -5.65 1.66
C GLU A 55 9.62 -6.00 1.10
N ALA A 56 9.51 -7.22 0.57
CA ALA A 56 8.28 -7.67 -0.05
C ALA A 56 7.21 -7.96 1.00
N ILE A 57 6.06 -7.31 0.83
CA ILE A 57 4.90 -7.56 1.66
C ILE A 57 4.22 -8.86 1.22
N PRO A 58 3.76 -9.70 2.17
CA PRO A 58 3.02 -10.91 1.86
C PRO A 58 1.86 -10.65 0.90
N GLU A 59 1.61 -11.60 0.00
CA GLU A 59 0.56 -11.45 -1.01
C GLU A 59 -0.83 -11.27 -0.38
N GLU A 60 -1.09 -11.92 0.75
CA GLU A 60 -2.35 -11.76 1.50
C GLU A 60 -2.57 -10.32 1.94
N GLN A 61 -1.57 -9.68 2.54
CA GLN A 61 -1.63 -8.28 2.96
C GLN A 61 -1.78 -7.34 1.76
N THR A 62 -1.07 -7.62 0.66
CA THR A 62 -1.16 -6.86 -0.58
C THR A 62 -2.58 -6.91 -1.17
N LYS A 63 -3.20 -8.10 -1.22
CA LYS A 63 -4.59 -8.27 -1.66
C LYS A 63 -5.55 -7.51 -0.75
N ARG A 64 -5.36 -7.62 0.57
CA ARG A 64 -6.20 -6.93 1.57
C ARG A 64 -6.11 -5.42 1.43
N TYR A 65 -4.90 -4.90 1.19
CA TYR A 65 -4.66 -3.48 0.92
C TYR A 65 -5.38 -3.02 -0.36
N ALA A 66 -5.24 -3.77 -1.46
CA ALA A 66 -5.92 -3.43 -2.71
C ALA A 66 -7.46 -3.38 -2.56
N VAL A 67 -8.04 -4.30 -1.78
CA VAL A 67 -9.48 -4.29 -1.46
C VAL A 67 -9.87 -3.05 -0.66
N LEU A 68 -9.09 -2.69 0.36
CA LEU A 68 -9.35 -1.50 1.17
C LEU A 68 -9.25 -0.20 0.37
N ILE A 69 -8.24 -0.10 -0.50
CA ILE A 69 -8.10 1.03 -1.43
C ILE A 69 -9.32 1.11 -2.35
N GLY A 70 -9.76 -0.02 -2.91
CA GLY A 70 -10.95 -0.07 -3.76
C GLY A 70 -12.21 0.40 -3.03
N ARG A 71 -12.41 -0.03 -1.78
CA ARG A 71 -13.52 0.44 -0.92
C ARG A 71 -13.43 1.94 -0.66
N ARG A 72 -12.25 2.43 -0.30
CA ARG A 72 -12.00 3.86 -0.03
C ARG A 72 -12.19 4.74 -1.27
N ALA A 73 -11.80 4.23 -2.44
CA ALA A 73 -11.99 4.90 -3.73
C ALA A 73 -13.45 4.93 -4.19
N ALA A 74 -14.26 3.95 -3.75
CA ALA A 74 -15.67 3.88 -4.10
C ALA A 74 -16.56 4.83 -3.27
N GLY A 75 -16.07 5.35 -2.13
CA GLY A 75 -16.81 6.23 -1.22
C GLY A 75 -17.40 5.47 -0.04
#